data_AF-A0A7N5P4X9-F1
#
_entry.id   AF-A0A7N5P4X9-F1
#
_cell.length_a   1.000
_cell.length_b   1.000
_cell.length_c   1.000
_cell.angle_alpha   90.00
_cell.angle_beta   90.00
_cell.angle_gamma   90.00
#
_symmetry.space_group_name_H-M   'P 1'
#
loop_
_entity.id
_entity.type
_entity.pdbx_description
1 polymer ?
#
loop_
_entity_poly.entity_id
_entity_poly.type
_entity_poly.pdbx_seq_one_letter_code
_entity_poly.pdbx_strand_id
1 'polypeptide(L)'
;MLSEVLLLSAPGKVILHGEHAVVHGKVALAVALNLRTFLRLQPHSNGKVCLNLPNIGVKRAWDVARLQLQDTSFLGGPGRIWS
;
A
#
# COMPACT_ATOMS: atom_id res chain seq x y z
N MET A 1 -2.79 3.37 -20.57
CA MET A 1 -3.11 3.34 -19.12
C MET A 1 -4.63 3.32 -18.98
N LEU A 2 -5.16 2.74 -17.91
CA LEU A 2 -6.61 2.78 -17.64
C LEU A 2 -7.04 4.22 -17.38
N SER A 3 -8.07 4.67 -18.08
CA SER A 3 -8.64 6.02 -17.96
C SER A 3 -9.71 6.11 -16.86
N GLU A 4 -10.04 4.98 -16.26
CA GLU A 4 -11.17 4.83 -15.33
C GLU A 4 -10.74 5.04 -13.87
N VAL A 5 -11.70 5.41 -13.03
CA VAL A 5 -11.52 5.46 -11.58
C VAL A 5 -11.53 4.03 -11.04
N LEU A 6 -10.48 3.65 -10.31
CA LEU A 6 -10.42 2.36 -9.61
C LEU A 6 -10.84 2.53 -8.16
N LEU A 7 -11.80 1.71 -7.73
CA LEU A 7 -12.19 1.58 -6.33
C LEU A 7 -11.76 0.20 -5.82
N LEU A 8 -10.90 0.19 -4.81
CA LEU A 8 -10.31 -1.01 -4.25
C LEU A 8 -10.59 -1.08 -2.75
N SER A 9 -10.60 -2.30 -2.20
CA SER A 9 -10.66 -2.49 -0.75
C SER A 9 -9.87 -3.70 -0.28
N ALA A 10 -9.34 -3.63 0.93
CA ALA A 10 -8.64 -4.72 1.61
C ALA A 10 -9.21 -4.92 3.02
N PRO A 11 -9.34 -6.18 3.51
CA PRO A 11 -9.78 -6.46 4.87
C PRO A 11 -8.68 -6.18 5.89
N GLY A 12 -9.09 -6.00 7.15
CA GLY A 12 -8.18 -6.04 8.30
C GLY A 12 -7.77 -7.48 8.64
N LYS A 13 -6.98 -7.64 9.71
CA LYS A 13 -6.57 -8.93 10.25
C LYS A 13 -6.73 -8.94 11.76
N VAL A 14 -7.20 -10.06 12.30
CA VAL A 14 -7.20 -10.35 13.75
C VAL A 14 -6.54 -11.70 13.99
N ILE A 15 -5.90 -11.88 15.14
CA ILE A 15 -5.38 -13.18 15.58
C ILE A 15 -6.48 -13.82 16.44
N LEU A 16 -6.96 -15.00 16.07
CA LEU A 16 -7.95 -15.74 16.86
C LEU A 16 -7.28 -16.52 17.99
N HIS A 17 -6.13 -17.13 17.71
CA HIS A 17 -5.38 -17.95 18.67
C HIS A 17 -3.88 -17.85 18.44
N GLY A 18 -3.11 -18.02 19.52
CA GLY A 18 -1.65 -18.12 19.46
C GLY A 18 -0.91 -16.78 19.51
N GLU A 19 -1.54 -15.71 19.97
CA GLU A 19 -0.95 -14.36 20.05
C GLU A 19 0.42 -14.35 20.74
N HIS A 20 0.50 -14.96 21.92
CA HIS A 20 1.75 -15.05 22.68
C HIS A 20 2.55 -16.32 22.34
N ALA A 21 1.88 -17.38 21.89
CA ALA A 21 2.52 -18.67 21.60
C ALA A 21 3.41 -18.59 20.34
N VAL A 22 3.04 -17.78 19.35
CA VAL A 22 3.81 -17.62 18.10
C VAL A 22 5.20 -17.02 18.33
N VAL A 23 5.35 -16.22 19.38
CA VAL A 23 6.65 -15.66 19.78
C VAL A 23 7.64 -16.76 20.17
N HIS A 24 7.15 -17.93 20.56
CA HIS A 24 7.95 -19.11 20.90
C HIS A 24 7.91 -20.21 19.83
N GLY A 25 7.65 -19.84 18.56
CA GLY A 25 7.68 -20.75 17.42
C GLY A 25 6.48 -21.71 17.35
N LYS A 26 5.39 -21.42 18.06
CA LYS A 26 4.13 -22.18 17.96
C LYS A 26 3.21 -21.60 16.90
N VAL A 27 2.26 -22.40 16.44
CA VAL A 27 1.29 -21.98 15.42
C VAL A 27 0.35 -20.91 15.98
N ALA A 28 0.01 -19.92 15.16
CA ALA A 28 -1.07 -18.97 15.40
C ALA A 28 -2.07 -18.98 14.25
N LEU A 29 -3.33 -18.67 14.57
CA LEU A 29 -4.40 -18.54 13.59
C LEU A 29 -4.75 -17.06 13.44
N ALA A 30 -4.54 -16.51 12.25
CA ALA A 30 -4.99 -15.17 11.88
C ALA A 30 -6.10 -15.26 10.84
N VAL A 31 -7.08 -14.37 10.93
CA VAL A 31 -8.24 -14.33 10.02
C VAL A 31 -8.48 -12.93 9.49
N ALA A 32 -9.09 -12.85 8.32
CA ALA A 32 -9.50 -11.59 7.72
C ALA A 32 -10.68 -11.00 8.50
N LEU A 33 -10.54 -9.75 8.92
CA LEU A 33 -11.58 -8.98 9.58
C LEU A 33 -12.31 -8.13 8.54
N ASN A 34 -13.64 -8.20 8.50
CA ASN A 34 -14.45 -7.47 7.52
C ASN A 34 -14.57 -5.95 7.80
N LEU A 35 -13.62 -5.37 8.54
CA LEU A 35 -13.42 -3.93 8.65
C LEU A 35 -12.45 -3.50 7.53
N ARG A 36 -13.03 -3.07 6.41
CA ARG A 36 -12.27 -2.83 5.17
C ARG A 36 -11.68 -1.41 5.10
N THR A 37 -10.45 -1.34 4.59
CA THR A 37 -9.82 -0.10 4.15
C THR A 37 -10.09 0.09 2.67
N PHE A 38 -10.53 1.28 2.27
CA PHE A 38 -10.86 1.61 0.89
C PHE A 38 -9.80 2.53 0.27
N LEU A 39 -9.47 2.30 -0.99
CA LEU A 39 -8.60 3.13 -1.80
C LEU A 39 -9.34 3.54 -3.07
N ARG A 40 -9.41 4.84 -3.35
CA ARG A 40 -9.90 5.39 -4.62
C ARG A 40 -8.72 5.94 -5.39
N LEU A 41 -8.42 5.34 -6.54
CA LEU A 41 -7.39 5.81 -7.46
C LEU A 41 -8.06 6.43 -8.68
N GLN A 42 -7.71 7.68 -8.98
CA GLN A 42 -8.23 8.42 -10.11
C GLN A 42 -7.07 8.94 -10.97
N PRO A 43 -7.02 8.61 -12.27
CA PRO A 43 -6.06 9.21 -13.18
C PRO A 43 -6.26 10.73 -13.25
N HIS A 44 -5.15 11.47 -13.29
CA HIS A 44 -5.16 12.92 -13.44
C HIS A 44 -4.14 13.35 -14.49
N SER A 45 -4.51 14.29 -15.35
CA SER A 45 -3.66 14.82 -16.43
C SER A 45 -2.83 16.05 -16.02
N ASN A 46 -2.78 16.41 -14.74
CA ASN A 46 -2.13 17.64 -14.27
C ASN A 46 -0.63 17.46 -13.96
N GLY A 47 -0.07 16.29 -14.27
CA GLY A 47 1.34 15.98 -13.97
C GLY A 47 1.66 15.87 -12.49
N LYS A 48 0.67 15.69 -11.61
CA LYS A 48 0.85 15.56 -10.16
C LYS A 48 0.34 14.23 -9.63
N VAL A 49 1.01 13.71 -8.60
CA VAL A 49 0.52 12.61 -7.76
C VAL A 49 -0.02 13.21 -6.47
N CYS A 50 -1.30 12.95 -6.18
CA CYS A 50 -1.96 13.44 -4.97
C CYS A 50 -2.32 12.28 -4.05
N LEU A 51 -1.94 12.38 -2.77
CA LEU A 51 -2.29 11.44 -1.71
C LEU A 51 -3.17 12.15 -0.67
N ASN A 52 -4.35 11.59 -0.44
CA ASN A 52 -5.29 12.07 0.59
C ASN A 52 -5.59 10.93 1.56
N LEU A 53 -5.20 11.10 2.83
CA LEU A 53 -5.42 10.17 3.92
C LEU A 53 -6.36 10.83 4.94
N PRO A 54 -7.69 10.76 4.72
CA PRO A 54 -8.66 11.53 5.50
C PRO A 54 -8.65 11.18 7.00
N ASN A 55 -8.47 9.89 7.33
CA ASN A 55 -8.51 9.40 8.71
C ASN A 55 -7.40 9.98 9.60
N ILE A 56 -6.32 10.50 9.00
CA ILE A 56 -5.20 11.13 9.73
C ILE A 56 -4.98 12.59 9.29
N GLY A 57 -5.89 13.16 8.51
CA GLY A 57 -5.81 14.56 8.07
C GLY A 57 -4.65 14.90 7.13
N VAL A 58 -4.00 13.92 6.50
CA VAL A 58 -2.83 14.16 5.64
C VAL A 58 -3.25 14.33 4.18
N LYS A 59 -2.84 15.45 3.58
CA LYS A 59 -2.92 15.70 2.14
C LYS A 59 -1.55 16.09 1.62
N ARG A 60 -1.07 15.37 0.60
CA ARG A 60 0.21 15.65 -0.06
C ARG A 60 0.04 15.60 -1.56
N ALA A 61 0.80 16.43 -2.26
CA ALA A 61 0.86 16.45 -3.70
C ALA A 61 2.32 16.64 -4.13
N TRP A 62 2.72 15.90 -5.15
CA TRP A 62 4.07 15.95 -5.72
C TRP A 62 4.00 16.09 -7.24
N ASP A 63 4.88 16.88 -7.82
CA ASP A 63 5.05 16.96 -9.26
C ASP A 63 5.76 15.71 -9.78
N VAL A 64 5.18 15.04 -10.78
CA VAL A 64 5.74 13.82 -11.38
C VAL A 64 7.14 14.08 -11.93
N ALA A 65 7.34 15.22 -12.59
CA ALA A 65 8.64 15.60 -13.13
C ALA A 65 9.74 15.66 -12.06
N ARG A 66 9.41 16.08 -10.82
CA ARG A 66 10.36 16.12 -9.70
C ARG A 66 10.62 14.73 -9.11
N LEU A 67 9.59 13.88 -9.04
CA LEU A 67 9.72 12.50 -8.56
C LEU A 67 10.57 11.65 -9.51
N GLN A 68 10.45 11.85 -10.83
CA GLN A 68 11.25 11.14 -11.83
C GLN A 68 12.75 11.44 -11.75
N LEU A 69 13.13 12.60 -11.20
CA LEU A 69 14.52 13.00 -11.00
C LEU A 69 15.14 12.38 -9.74
N GLN A 70 14.34 11.78 -8.86
CA GLN A 70 14.85 11.09 -7.67
C GLN A 70 15.39 9.72 -8.07
N ASP A 71 16.47 9.31 -7.40
CA ASP A 71 17.24 8.10 -7.73
C ASP A 71 16.33 6.86 -7.91
N THR A 72 16.30 6.35 -9.13
CA THR A 72 15.52 5.16 -9.52
C THR A 72 16.29 3.86 -9.25
N SER A 73 17.42 3.88 -8.53
CA SER A 73 18.21 2.70 -8.18
C SER A 73 17.40 1.58 -7.49
N PHE A 74 16.30 1.93 -6.84
CA PHE A 74 15.34 0.99 -6.23
C PHE A 74 14.45 0.24 -7.22
N LEU A 75 14.32 0.71 -8.48
CA LEU A 75 13.47 0.07 -9.49
C LEU A 75 14.07 -1.20 -10.10
N GLY A 76 15.22 -1.68 -9.58
CA GLY A 76 15.72 -3.03 -9.82
C GLY A 76 16.01 -3.34 -11.29
N GLY A 77 17.29 -3.28 -11.67
CA GLY A 77 17.73 -3.97 -12.89
C GLY A 77 17.39 -5.47 -12.83
N PRO A 78 17.25 -6.15 -13.99
CA PRO A 78 16.93 -7.58 -14.02
C PRO A 78 18.08 -8.37 -13.41
N GLY A 79 17.91 -8.83 -12.17
CA GLY A 79 18.86 -9.70 -11.49
C GLY A 79 19.18 -9.30 -10.05
N ARG A 80 18.24 -9.54 -9.13
CA ARG A 80 18.61 -9.88 -7.75
C ARG A 80 17.77 -11.07 -7.29
N ILE A 81 18.38 -12.25 -7.42
CA ILE A 81 18.01 -13.44 -6.66
C ILE A 81 18.34 -13.13 -5.20
N TRP A 82 17.34 -13.20 -4.32
CA TRP A 82 17.55 -13.08 -2.88
C TRP A 82 18.14 -14.40 -2.39
N SER A 83 19.33 -14.33 -1.78
CA SER A 83 19.94 -15.41 -0.98
C SER A 83 19.34 -15.46 0.41
#